data_AF-A7VFT2-F1
#
_entry.id   AF-A7VFT2-F1
#
_cell.length_a   1.000
_cell.length_b   1.000
_cell.length_c   1.000
_cell.angle_alpha   90.00
_cell.angle_beta   90.00
_cell.angle_gamma   90.00
#
_symmetry.space_group_name_H-M   'P 1'
#
loop_
_entity.id
_entity.type
_entity.pdbx_description
1 polymer ?
#
loop_
_entity_poly.entity_id
_entity_poly.type
_entity_poly.pdbx_seq_one_letter_code
_entity_poly.pdbx_strand_id
1 'polypeptide(L)'
;MGSVRDIRNASVHSNCLINKLFEELPATQQPDAEITEYVKRIKNIPSSTRAKNLKYRVVYDFVTLLFVYNEIVPEGVAKRQRHKEIQESKAARDAFAEFVLERRKSE
;
A
#
# COMPACT_ATOMS: atom_id res chain seq x y z
N MET A 1 -37.47 3.13 -8.43
CA MET A 1 -36.54 3.92 -7.59
C MET A 1 -35.34 3.02 -7.29
N GLY A 2 -34.08 3.31 -7.61
CA GLY A 2 -33.48 4.47 -8.26
C GLY A 2 -32.01 4.16 -8.53
N SER A 3 -31.71 3.52 -9.67
CA SER A 3 -30.35 3.14 -10.08
C SER A 3 -29.35 4.31 -10.01
N VAL A 4 -29.79 5.53 -10.34
CA VAL A 4 -29.00 6.75 -10.20
C VAL A 4 -28.63 7.05 -8.73
N ARG A 5 -29.54 6.79 -7.79
CA ARG A 5 -29.30 6.94 -6.35
C ARG A 5 -28.32 5.89 -5.84
N ASP A 6 -28.47 4.64 -6.30
CA ASP A 6 -27.60 3.53 -5.90
C ASP A 6 -26.17 3.72 -6.44
N ILE A 7 -26.02 4.14 -7.69
CA ILE A 7 -24.73 4.53 -8.28
C ILE A 7 -24.11 5.69 -7.51
N ARG A 8 -24.87 6.74 -7.19
CA ARG A 8 -24.37 7.86 -6.39
C ARG A 8 -23.87 7.38 -5.02
N ASN A 9 -24.62 6.53 -4.34
CA ASN A 9 -24.25 6.02 -3.02
C ASN A 9 -23.00 5.13 -3.09
N ALA A 10 -22.90 4.26 -4.10
CA ALA A 10 -21.71 3.46 -4.34
C ALA A 10 -20.48 4.35 -4.60
N SER A 11 -20.60 5.37 -5.45
CA SER A 11 -19.51 6.31 -5.74
C SER A 11 -19.09 7.12 -4.50
N VAL A 12 -20.05 7.57 -3.69
CA VAL A 12 -19.76 8.31 -2.44
C VAL A 12 -19.02 7.41 -1.44
N HIS A 13 -19.44 6.16 -1.28
CA HIS A 13 -18.76 5.23 -0.39
C HIS A 13 -17.35 4.87 -0.88
N SER A 14 -17.17 4.64 -2.19
CA SER A 14 -15.85 4.43 -2.79
C SER A 14 -14.94 5.64 -2.59
N ASN A 15 -15.44 6.84 -2.86
CA ASN A 15 -14.66 8.08 -2.67
C ASN A 15 -14.30 8.30 -1.19
N CYS A 16 -15.21 8.02 -0.26
CA CYS A 16 -14.93 8.12 1.17
C CYS A 16 -13.85 7.13 1.59
N LEU A 17 -13.91 5.89 1.10
CA LEU A 17 -12.88 4.89 1.36
C LEU A 17 -11.53 5.33 0.79
N ILE A 18 -11.49 5.78 -0.46
CA ILE A 18 -10.27 6.26 -1.12
C ILE A 18 -9.65 7.44 -0.38
N ASN A 19 -10.47 8.39 0.08
CA ASN A 19 -9.97 9.52 0.87
C ASN A 19 -9.36 9.08 2.20
N LYS A 20 -9.95 8.06 2.84
CA LYS A 20 -9.45 7.49 4.10
C LYS A 20 -8.22 6.59 3.94
N LEU A 21 -7.94 6.11 2.73
CA LEU A 21 -6.75 5.28 2.46
C LEU A 21 -5.46 6.07 2.71
N PHE A 22 -5.45 7.36 2.35
CA PHE A 22 -4.28 8.23 2.48
C PHE A 22 -4.24 9.00 3.80
N GLU A 23 -5.14 8.71 4.74
CA GLU A 23 -5.04 9.24 6.10
C GLU A 23 -3.88 8.56 6.84
N GLU A 24 -3.28 9.30 7.78
CA GLU A 24 -2.33 8.70 8.70
C GLU A 24 -3.05 7.72 9.65
N LEU A 25 -2.32 6.73 10.15
CA LEU A 25 -2.78 5.89 11.25
C LEU A 25 -3.17 6.79 12.43
N PRO A 26 -4.16 6.38 13.25
CA PRO A 26 -4.54 7.13 14.44
C PRO A 26 -3.30 7.47 15.28
N ALA A 27 -3.23 8.65 15.90
CA ALA A 27 -2.06 9.05 16.70
C ALA A 27 -1.72 8.07 17.85
N THR A 28 -2.72 7.29 18.29
CA THR A 28 -2.60 6.24 19.31
C THR A 28 -2.02 4.93 18.76
N GLN A 29 -1.89 4.78 17.45
CA GLN A 29 -1.43 3.57 16.78
C GLN A 29 -0.09 3.85 16.09
N GLN A 30 0.95 3.17 16.55
CA GLN A 30 2.24 3.12 15.86
C GLN A 30 2.29 1.90 14.93
N PRO A 31 3.05 1.96 13.82
CA PRO A 31 3.33 0.78 13.03
C PRO A 31 3.97 -0.33 13.88
N ASP A 32 3.56 -1.58 13.65
CA ASP A 32 4.13 -2.73 14.36
C ASP A 32 5.66 -2.80 14.19
N ALA A 33 6.35 -3.22 15.26
CA ALA A 33 7.81 -3.27 15.28
C ALA A 33 8.38 -4.24 14.23
N GLU A 34 7.73 -5.39 14.04
CA GLU A 34 8.10 -6.38 13.02
C GLU A 34 7.97 -5.82 11.61
N ILE A 35 6.88 -5.09 11.33
CA ILE A 35 6.68 -4.41 10.05
C ILE A 35 7.75 -3.35 9.87
N THR A 36 8.04 -2.56 10.89
CA THR A 36 9.07 -1.52 10.86
C THR A 36 10.45 -2.11 10.54
N GLU A 37 10.82 -3.25 11.14
CA GLU A 37 12.05 -3.98 10.82
C GLU A 37 12.02 -4.61 9.42
N TYR A 38 10.87 -5.10 8.98
CA TYR A 38 10.69 -5.62 7.61
C TYR A 38 11.08 -4.56 6.58
N VAL A 39 10.55 -3.34 6.70
CA VAL A 39 10.84 -2.26 5.75
C VAL A 39 12.27 -1.75 5.84
N LYS A 40 12.95 -1.87 7.00
CA LYS A 40 14.37 -1.48 7.14
C LYS A 40 15.30 -2.28 6.24
N ARG A 41 14.90 -3.48 5.79
CA ARG A 41 15.65 -4.29 4.83
C ARG A 41 15.74 -3.65 3.44
N ILE A 42 14.87 -2.69 3.13
CA ILE A 42 14.88 -1.93 1.87
C ILE A 42 15.91 -0.79 1.98
N LYS A 43 17.18 -1.11 1.71
CA LYS A 43 18.32 -0.19 1.85
C LYS A 43 18.28 1.01 0.89
N ASN A 44 17.54 0.89 -0.20
CA ASN A 44 17.52 1.89 -1.28
C ASN A 44 16.60 3.09 -0.98
N ILE A 45 15.84 3.05 0.12
CA ILE A 45 14.92 4.10 0.55
C ILE A 45 15.45 4.69 1.87
N PRO A 46 15.56 6.01 2.03
CA PRO A 46 16.01 6.61 3.29
C PRO A 46 15.14 6.23 4.50
N SER A 47 15.75 6.13 5.67
CA SER A 47 15.04 5.77 6.92
C SER A 47 13.92 6.75 7.26
N SER A 48 14.15 8.05 7.08
CA SER A 48 13.15 9.12 7.27
C SER A 48 11.96 8.95 6.32
N THR A 49 12.22 8.65 5.04
CA THR A 49 11.19 8.41 4.04
C THR A 49 10.36 7.17 4.39
N ARG A 50 10.99 6.07 4.82
CA ARG A 50 10.26 4.88 5.27
C ARG A 50 9.37 5.19 6.47
N ALA A 51 9.92 5.86 7.49
CA ALA A 51 9.17 6.22 8.70
C ALA A 51 8.00 7.18 8.41
N LYS A 52 8.19 8.17 7.53
CA LYS A 52 7.12 9.07 7.08
C LYS A 52 6.01 8.29 6.36
N ASN A 53 6.37 7.43 5.42
CA ASN A 53 5.38 6.75 4.58
C ASN A 53 4.63 5.63 5.30
N LEU A 54 5.29 4.91 6.21
CA LEU A 54 4.65 3.80 6.96
C LEU A 54 3.55 4.28 7.92
N LYS A 55 3.44 5.59 8.16
CA LYS A 55 2.32 6.18 8.91
C LYS A 55 1.04 6.28 8.10
N TYR A 56 1.08 6.25 6.77
CA TYR A 56 -0.15 6.29 5.96
C TYR A 56 -0.82 4.92 5.98
N ARG A 57 -2.13 4.88 6.26
CA ARG A 57 -2.89 3.64 6.41
C ARG A 57 -2.72 2.71 5.20
N VAL A 58 -2.90 3.22 3.98
CA VAL A 58 -2.74 2.41 2.76
C VAL A 58 -1.36 1.78 2.62
N VAL A 59 -0.30 2.52 2.97
CA VAL A 59 1.06 2.02 2.88
C VAL A 59 1.29 0.95 3.96
N TYR A 60 0.84 1.23 5.18
CA TYR A 60 0.93 0.30 6.30
C TYR A 60 0.22 -1.03 6.00
N ASP A 61 -1.05 -0.96 5.61
CA ASP A 61 -1.88 -2.14 5.35
C ASP A 61 -1.31 -2.95 4.19
N PHE A 62 -0.85 -2.29 3.13
CA PHE A 62 -0.27 -2.97 1.98
C PHE A 62 1.07 -3.64 2.31
N VAL A 63 1.97 -2.98 3.04
CA VAL A 63 3.24 -3.58 3.47
C VAL A 63 2.99 -4.76 4.40
N THR A 64 2.03 -4.63 5.33
CA THR A 64 1.62 -5.70 6.25
C THR A 64 1.08 -6.90 5.49
N LEU A 65 0.25 -6.69 4.47
CA LEU A 65 -0.25 -7.76 3.60
C LEU A 65 0.89 -8.51 2.91
N LEU A 66 1.88 -7.81 2.36
CA LEU A 66 3.03 -8.43 1.71
C LEU A 66 3.91 -9.19 2.71
N PHE A 67 4.10 -8.63 3.92
CA PHE A 67 4.82 -9.29 5.00
C PHE A 67 4.12 -10.60 5.40
N VAL A 68 2.83 -10.55 5.75
CA VAL A 68 2.05 -11.73 6.17
C VAL A 68 2.03 -12.78 5.07
N TYR A 69 1.86 -12.38 3.79
CA TYR A 69 1.95 -13.31 2.68
C TYR A 69 3.32 -14.00 2.62
N ASN A 70 4.40 -13.24 2.82
CA ASN A 70 5.75 -13.80 2.83
C ASN A 70 5.99 -14.75 4.01
N GLU A 71 5.39 -14.52 5.17
CA GLU A 71 5.59 -15.40 6.34
C GLU A 71 4.71 -16.66 6.28
N ILE A 72 3.46 -16.55 5.83
CA ILE A 72 2.51 -17.68 5.84
C ILE A 72 2.74 -18.62 4.66
N VAL A 73 3.09 -18.10 3.48
CA VAL A 73 3.24 -18.92 2.29
C VAL A 73 4.58 -19.67 2.34
N PRO A 74 4.56 -21.02 2.30
CA PRO A 74 5.79 -21.81 2.34
C PRO A 74 6.69 -21.54 1.13
N GLU A 75 7.99 -21.72 1.33
CA GLU A 75 8.95 -21.67 0.23
C GLU A 75 8.63 -22.76 -0.79
N GLY A 76 8.52 -22.37 -2.06
CA GLY A 76 8.05 -23.27 -3.10
C GLY A 76 7.84 -22.59 -4.44
N VAL A 77 7.39 -23.38 -5.42
CA VAL A 77 7.16 -22.89 -6.79
C VAL A 77 6.15 -21.75 -6.80
N ALA A 78 5.04 -21.90 -6.08
CA ALA A 78 3.99 -20.88 -6.01
C ALA A 78 4.49 -19.52 -5.50
N LYS A 79 5.24 -19.51 -4.39
CA LYS A 79 5.78 -18.28 -3.80
C LYS A 79 6.79 -17.61 -4.73
N ARG A 80 7.71 -18.38 -5.32
CA ARG A 80 8.71 -17.87 -6.28
C ARG A 80 8.05 -17.29 -7.53
N GLN A 81 7.08 -18.00 -8.07
CA GLN A 81 6.34 -17.55 -9.25
C GLN A 81 5.60 -16.24 -8.99
N ARG A 82 4.94 -16.12 -7.82
CA ARG A 82 4.28 -14.87 -7.42
C ARG A 82 5.25 -13.72 -7.21
N HIS A 83 6.42 -13.96 -6.62
CA HIS A 83 7.45 -12.92 -6.51
C HIS A 83 7.93 -12.45 -7.87
N LYS A 84 8.14 -13.37 -8.82
CA LYS A 84 8.51 -13.05 -10.20
C LYS A 84 7.44 -12.20 -10.89
N GLU A 85 6.17 -12.60 -10.79
CA GLU A 85 5.05 -11.86 -11.36
C GLU A 85 4.94 -10.44 -10.80
N ILE A 86 5.13 -10.26 -9.49
CA ILE A 86 5.11 -8.94 -8.86
C ILE A 86 6.28 -8.08 -9.37
N GLN A 87 7.48 -8.64 -9.49
CA GLN A 87 8.66 -7.94 -10.01
C GLN A 87 8.50 -7.55 -11.49
N GLU A 88 7.92 -8.43 -12.29
CA GLU A 88 7.72 -8.23 -13.73
C GLU A 88 6.46 -7.42 -14.05
N SER A 89 5.58 -7.16 -13.07
CA SER A 89 4.33 -6.45 -13.27
C SER A 89 4.57 -5.06 -13.86
N LYS A 90 4.25 -4.92 -15.15
CA LYS A 90 4.28 -3.63 -15.85
C LYS A 90 3.26 -2.67 -15.24
N ALA A 91 2.06 -3.17 -14.91
CA ALA A 91 1.02 -2.38 -14.27
C ALA A 91 1.48 -1.78 -12.93
N ALA A 92 2.20 -2.54 -12.10
CA ALA A 92 2.74 -2.03 -10.84
C ALA A 92 3.81 -0.95 -11.07
N ARG A 93 4.67 -1.13 -12.07
CA ARG A 93 5.70 -0.15 -12.46
C ARG A 93 5.08 1.14 -12.98
N ASP A 94 4.10 1.02 -13.88
CA ASP A 94 3.40 2.15 -14.48
C ASP A 94 2.60 2.93 -13.42
N ALA A 95 1.85 2.23 -12.56
CA ALA A 95 1.10 2.84 -11.46
C ALA A 95 2.02 3.54 -10.44
N PHE A 96 3.19 2.98 -10.15
CA PHE A 96 4.18 3.63 -9.28
C PHE A 96 4.76 4.88 -9.93
N ALA A 97 5.06 4.84 -11.24
CA ALA A 97 5.55 5.99 -11.97
C ALA A 97 4.53 7.14 -11.98
N GLU A 98 3.25 6.83 -12.23
CA GLU A 98 2.15 7.81 -12.15
C GLU A 98 2.02 8.41 -10.75
N PHE A 99 2.01 7.57 -9.71
CA PHE A 99 1.94 8.03 -8.32
C PHE A 99 3.07 9.00 -7.96
N VAL A 100 4.31 8.70 -8.37
CA VAL A 100 5.47 9.57 -8.12
C VAL A 100 5.34 10.90 -8.87
N LEU A 101 4.78 10.89 -10.09
CA LEU A 101 4.55 12.10 -10.87
C LEU A 101 3.44 12.98 -10.26
N GLU A 102 2.37 12.39 -9.75
CA GLU A 102 1.29 13.12 -9.08
C GLU A 102 1.75 13.75 -7.77
N ARG A 103 2.49 13.00 -6.94
CA ARG A 103 3.03 13.52 -5.67
C ARG A 103 3.96 14.72 -5.86
N ARG A 104 4.73 14.78 -6.94
CA ARG A 104 5.58 15.94 -7.27
C ARG A 104 4.82 17.20 -7.70
N LYS A 105 3.54 17.10 -8.05
CA LYS A 105 2.71 18.26 -8.39
C LYS A 105 2.01 18.87 -7.17
N SER A 106 2.04 18.19 -6.03
CA SER A 106 1.37 18.59 -4.78
C SER A 106 2.34 19.18 -3.74
N GLU A 107 3.63 19.24 -4.06
CA GLU A 107 4.69 19.92 -3.30
C GLU A 107 5.13 21.19 -4.04
#